data_AF-E3HUR1-F1
#
_entry.id   AF-E3HUR1-F1
#
_cell.length_a   1.000
_cell.length_b   1.000
_cell.length_c   1.000
_cell.angle_alpha   90.00
_cell.angle_beta   90.00
_cell.angle_gamma   90.00
#
_symmetry.space_group_name_H-M   'P 1'
#
loop_
_entity.id
_entity.type
_entity.pdbx_description
1 polymer ?
#
loop_
_entity_poly.entity_id
_entity_poly.type
_entity_poly.pdbx_seq_one_letter_code
_entity_poly.pdbx_strand_id
1 'polypeptide(L)'
;MPIIKQARIALAAAALTLASGAALAQQAMPPGQMPNLAALSGQMHAAAEYCGAYSAAQLEQMKQQQKTATSAQGMSGADFDTAFSQSYGQAKTQLGALSAADKEKTCAQLKAIAAAQQPR
;
A
#
# COMPACT_ATOMS: atom_id res chain seq x y z
N MET A 1 44.06 -19.24 -27.55
CA MET A 1 45.41 -19.53 -26.99
C MET A 1 46.33 -18.40 -27.41
N PRO A 2 47.24 -17.83 -26.57
CA PRO A 2 47.92 -18.41 -25.39
C PRO A 2 47.72 -17.62 -24.07
N ILE A 3 47.59 -18.28 -22.90
CA ILE A 3 48.61 -18.62 -21.87
C ILE A 3 49.17 -17.42 -21.08
N ILE A 4 48.64 -17.17 -19.87
CA ILE A 4 49.43 -16.74 -18.71
C ILE A 4 48.98 -17.59 -17.51
N LYS A 5 49.92 -18.38 -16.99
CA LYS A 5 49.77 -19.30 -15.86
C LYS A 5 50.07 -18.59 -14.54
N GLN A 6 49.14 -18.73 -13.60
CA GLN A 6 49.24 -18.89 -12.14
C GLN A 6 50.39 -18.25 -11.34
N ALA A 7 50.01 -17.52 -10.28
CA ALA A 7 50.65 -17.68 -8.96
C ALA A 7 49.66 -17.27 -7.85
N ARG A 8 49.50 -18.16 -6.86
CA ARG A 8 48.62 -18.04 -5.69
C ARG A 8 49.21 -17.05 -4.68
N ILE A 9 48.47 -16.04 -4.23
CA ILE A 9 48.80 -15.29 -3.00
C ILE A 9 47.50 -14.93 -2.24
N ALA A 10 47.43 -15.51 -1.03
CA ALA A 10 46.78 -15.06 0.22
C ALA A 10 45.27 -14.77 0.28
N LEU A 11 44.58 -15.65 1.02
CA LEU A 11 43.47 -15.31 1.92
C LEU A 11 44.00 -14.33 3.00
N ALA A 12 43.34 -13.18 3.17
CA ALA A 12 43.10 -12.54 4.48
C ALA A 12 42.11 -11.37 4.34
N ALA A 13 40.90 -11.63 4.84
CA ALA A 13 39.91 -10.73 5.45
C ALA A 13 40.01 -9.21 5.19
N ALA A 14 39.01 -8.67 4.49
CA ALA A 14 38.46 -7.35 4.78
C ALA A 14 36.93 -7.48 4.89
N ALA A 15 36.43 -7.10 6.05
CA ALA A 15 35.06 -7.22 6.51
C ALA A 15 34.05 -6.56 5.57
N LEU A 16 33.04 -7.33 5.14
CA LEU A 16 31.71 -6.79 4.86
C LEU A 16 30.77 -7.20 5.99
N THR A 17 31.02 -6.65 7.17
CA THR A 17 29.99 -6.51 8.21
C THR A 17 29.04 -5.40 7.77
N LEU A 18 28.10 -5.73 6.87
CA LEU A 18 26.90 -4.92 6.68
C LEU A 18 25.98 -5.20 7.87
N ALA A 19 26.22 -4.44 8.93
CA ALA A 19 25.37 -4.35 10.09
C ALA A 19 23.95 -3.95 9.66
N SER A 20 23.01 -4.77 10.13
CA SER A 20 21.67 -4.45 10.61
C SER A 20 21.22 -2.99 10.46
N GLY A 21 20.09 -2.77 9.80
CA GLY A 21 19.39 -1.49 9.96
C GLY A 21 18.37 -1.05 8.93
N ALA A 22 17.81 -1.94 8.09
CA ALA A 22 16.62 -1.61 7.32
C ALA A 22 15.85 -2.88 6.91
N ALA A 23 15.58 -3.76 7.87
CA ALA A 23 14.39 -4.58 7.78
C ALA A 23 13.19 -3.66 8.05
N LEU A 24 12.92 -2.72 7.13
CA LEU A 24 11.53 -2.32 6.92
C LEU A 24 10.83 -3.63 6.60
N ALA A 25 9.92 -4.01 7.48
CA ALA A 25 9.13 -5.20 7.36
C ALA A 25 8.48 -5.24 5.98
N GLN A 26 9.15 -5.86 5.01
CA GLN A 26 8.49 -6.70 4.03
C GLN A 26 7.90 -7.82 4.89
N GLN A 27 6.78 -7.52 5.54
CA GLN A 27 5.82 -8.50 5.97
C GLN A 27 5.56 -9.29 4.70
N ALA A 28 6.22 -10.43 4.59
CA ALA A 28 6.00 -11.40 3.55
C ALA A 28 4.54 -11.79 3.70
N MET A 29 3.68 -11.13 2.92
CA MET A 29 2.28 -11.48 2.79
C MET A 29 2.30 -12.95 2.38
N PRO A 30 1.58 -13.83 3.10
CA PRO A 30 1.53 -15.25 2.78
C PRO A 30 1.28 -15.43 1.27
N PRO A 31 2.06 -16.26 0.56
CA PRO A 31 1.84 -16.50 -0.85
C PRO A 31 0.41 -17.02 -1.02
N GLY A 32 -0.43 -16.23 -1.70
CA GLY A 32 -1.88 -16.46 -1.82
C GLY A 32 -2.76 -15.32 -1.28
N GLN A 33 -2.21 -14.38 -0.50
CA GLN A 33 -2.89 -13.14 -0.14
C GLN A 33 -2.52 -12.07 -1.17
N MET A 34 -3.19 -12.09 -2.33
CA MET A 34 -3.32 -10.85 -3.10
C MET A 34 -3.93 -9.81 -2.13
N PRO A 35 -3.33 -8.62 -1.95
CA PRO A 35 -3.94 -7.60 -1.12
C PRO A 35 -5.38 -7.42 -1.60
N ASN A 36 -6.35 -7.63 -0.71
CA ASN A 36 -7.76 -7.52 -1.06
C ASN A 36 -8.01 -6.08 -1.48
N LEU A 37 -7.94 -5.83 -2.79
CA LEU A 37 -7.98 -4.49 -3.35
C LEU A 37 -9.27 -3.80 -2.92
N ALA A 38 -10.39 -4.53 -2.85
CA ALA A 38 -11.66 -4.02 -2.34
C ALA A 38 -11.57 -3.53 -0.89
N ALA A 39 -10.87 -4.27 -0.03
CA ALA A 39 -10.67 -3.88 1.36
C ALA A 39 -9.78 -2.64 1.49
N LEU A 40 -8.72 -2.57 0.70
CA LEU A 40 -7.87 -1.39 0.61
C LEU A 40 -8.66 -0.17 0.06
N SER A 41 -9.49 -0.38 -0.96
CA SER A 41 -10.37 0.65 -1.54
C SER A 41 -11.29 1.25 -0.48
N GLY A 42 -11.92 0.40 0.35
CA GLY A 42 -12.86 0.81 1.39
C GLY A 42 -12.17 1.64 2.48
N GLN A 43 -10.99 1.21 2.93
CA GLN A 43 -10.22 1.93 3.94
C GLN A 43 -9.75 3.31 3.43
N MET A 44 -9.21 3.35 2.21
CA MET A 44 -8.80 4.60 1.57
C MET A 44 -9.97 5.53 1.30
N HIS A 45 -11.13 4.99 0.93
CA HIS A 45 -12.34 5.78 0.78
C HIS A 45 -12.78 6.46 2.07
N ALA A 46 -12.87 5.68 3.15
CA ALA A 46 -13.25 6.20 4.45
C ALA A 46 -12.30 7.31 4.90
N ALA A 47 -11.00 7.12 4.71
CA ALA A 47 -10.00 8.09 5.11
C ALA A 47 -10.02 9.34 4.22
N ALA A 48 -10.19 9.18 2.91
CA ALA A 48 -10.31 10.27 1.96
C ALA A 48 -11.56 11.14 2.21
N GLU A 49 -12.70 10.50 2.46
CA GLU A 49 -13.95 11.16 2.82
C GLU A 49 -13.80 11.90 4.15
N TYR A 50 -13.26 11.23 5.17
CA TYR A 50 -13.04 11.80 6.49
C TYR A 50 -12.12 13.03 6.45
N CYS A 51 -11.07 12.97 5.64
CA CYS A 51 -10.08 14.03 5.52
C CYS A 51 -10.43 15.11 4.49
N GLY A 52 -11.52 14.95 3.73
CA GLY A 52 -11.87 15.81 2.61
C GLY A 52 -10.77 15.88 1.54
N ALA A 53 -10.02 14.79 1.35
CA ALA A 53 -8.91 14.73 0.40
C ALA A 53 -9.39 14.53 -1.05
N TYR A 54 -10.58 13.96 -1.22
CA TYR A 54 -11.22 13.73 -2.51
C TYR A 54 -12.71 14.06 -2.42
N SER A 55 -13.31 14.47 -3.55
CA SER A 55 -14.76 14.62 -3.66
C SER A 55 -15.46 13.25 -3.69
N ALA A 56 -16.73 13.20 -3.27
CA ALA A 56 -17.54 12.00 -3.34
C ALA A 56 -17.62 11.41 -4.77
N ALA A 57 -17.62 12.26 -5.79
CA ALA A 57 -17.62 11.83 -7.19
C ALA A 57 -16.31 11.16 -7.62
N GLN A 58 -15.15 11.71 -7.21
CA GLN A 58 -13.84 11.10 -7.49
C GLN A 58 -13.70 9.76 -6.77
N LEU A 59 -14.18 9.71 -5.53
CA LEU A 59 -14.22 8.49 -4.74
C LEU A 59 -15.05 7.42 -5.45
N GLU A 60 -16.30 7.69 -5.79
CA GLU A 60 -17.14 6.72 -6.49
C GLU A 60 -16.52 6.27 -7.83
N GLN A 61 -15.91 7.18 -8.60
CA GLN A 61 -15.16 6.82 -9.80
C GLN A 61 -14.03 5.84 -9.51
N MET A 62 -13.20 6.10 -8.48
CA MET A 62 -12.12 5.18 -8.08
C MET A 62 -12.65 3.83 -7.60
N LYS A 63 -13.80 3.80 -6.93
CA LYS A 63 -14.45 2.55 -6.52
C LYS A 63 -14.86 1.72 -7.74
N GLN A 64 -15.51 2.33 -8.73
CA GLN A 64 -15.93 1.64 -9.96
C GLN A 64 -14.75 1.14 -10.78
N GLN A 65 -13.66 1.91 -10.86
CA GLN A 65 -12.42 1.47 -11.50
C GLN A 65 -11.82 0.25 -10.80
N GLN A 66 -11.76 0.28 -9.46
CA GLN A 66 -11.24 -0.84 -8.67
C GLN A 66 -12.13 -2.08 -8.79
N LYS A 67 -13.45 -1.91 -8.76
CA LYS A 67 -14.43 -2.99 -8.98
C LYS A 67 -14.24 -3.65 -10.35
N THR A 68 -14.02 -2.85 -11.39
CA THR A 68 -13.77 -3.34 -12.75
C THR A 68 -12.45 -4.11 -12.81
N ALA A 69 -11.39 -3.59 -12.19
CA ALA A 69 -10.08 -4.23 -12.14
C ALA A 69 -10.09 -5.56 -11.37
N THR A 70 -10.79 -5.64 -10.23
CA THR A 70 -10.95 -6.90 -9.48
C THR A 70 -11.86 -7.88 -10.18
N SER A 71 -12.87 -7.41 -10.92
CA SER A 71 -13.71 -8.27 -11.75
C SER A 71 -12.91 -8.97 -12.84
N ALA A 72 -11.96 -8.26 -13.47
CA ALA A 72 -11.02 -8.86 -14.43
C ALA A 72 -10.10 -9.93 -13.80
N GLN A 73 -9.96 -9.94 -12.47
CA GLN A 73 -9.20 -10.91 -11.70
C GLN A 73 -10.07 -12.05 -11.14
N GLY A 74 -11.36 -12.10 -11.50
CA GLY A 74 -12.29 -13.17 -11.11
C GLY A 74 -13.08 -12.92 -9.83
N MET A 75 -13.00 -11.74 -9.22
CA MET A 75 -13.84 -11.37 -8.08
C MET A 75 -15.24 -10.95 -8.56
N SER A 76 -16.30 -11.42 -7.92
CA SER A 76 -17.64 -10.95 -8.26
C SER A 76 -17.85 -9.51 -7.78
N GLY A 77 -18.70 -8.76 -8.48
CA GLY A 77 -19.05 -7.40 -8.06
C GLY A 77 -19.69 -7.35 -6.66
N ALA A 78 -20.43 -8.39 -6.27
CA ALA A 78 -21.06 -8.50 -4.96
C ALA A 78 -20.03 -8.76 -3.84
N ASP A 79 -19.03 -9.60 -4.10
CA ASP A 79 -17.92 -9.84 -3.16
C ASP A 79 -17.08 -8.58 -2.98
N PHE A 80 -16.82 -7.85 -4.08
CA PHE A 80 -16.16 -6.54 -4.01
C PHE A 80 -16.96 -5.57 -3.14
N ASP A 81 -18.25 -5.40 -3.40
CA ASP A 81 -19.09 -4.45 -2.65
C ASP A 81 -19.18 -4.82 -1.16
N THR A 82 -19.23 -6.12 -0.85
CA THR A 82 -19.22 -6.63 0.52
C THR A 82 -17.90 -6.31 1.22
N ALA A 83 -16.77 -6.68 0.62
CA ALA A 83 -15.44 -6.41 1.16
C ALA A 83 -15.15 -4.91 1.31
N PHE A 84 -15.57 -4.11 0.33
CA PHE A 84 -15.50 -2.66 0.35
C PHE A 84 -16.28 -2.09 1.54
N SER A 85 -17.55 -2.47 1.68
CA SER A 85 -18.45 -1.90 2.70
C SER A 85 -18.00 -2.26 4.11
N GLN A 86 -17.56 -3.51 4.33
CA GLN A 86 -16.99 -3.95 5.61
C GLN A 86 -15.75 -3.13 5.97
N SER A 87 -14.80 -3.02 5.03
CA SER A 87 -13.52 -2.33 5.28
C SER A 87 -13.69 -0.81 5.43
N TYR A 88 -14.64 -0.23 4.69
CA TYR A 88 -15.03 1.18 4.81
C TYR A 88 -15.62 1.48 6.20
N GLY A 89 -16.55 0.64 6.69
CA GLY A 89 -17.13 0.80 8.03
C GLY A 89 -16.09 0.65 9.16
N GLN A 90 -15.20 -0.34 9.03
CA GLN A 90 -14.09 -0.54 9.96
C GLN A 90 -13.15 0.67 9.98
N ALA A 91 -12.74 1.17 8.81
CA ALA A 91 -11.89 2.36 8.72
C ALA A 91 -12.55 3.60 9.31
N LYS A 92 -13.85 3.84 9.06
CA LYS A 92 -14.57 4.97 9.70
C LYS A 92 -14.55 4.86 11.22
N THR A 93 -14.71 3.66 11.75
CA THR A 93 -14.67 3.42 13.20
C THR A 93 -13.27 3.72 13.76
N GLN A 94 -12.23 3.21 13.11
CA GLN A 94 -10.83 3.46 13.50
C GLN A 94 -10.47 4.95 13.42
N LEU A 95 -10.82 5.61 12.31
CA LEU A 95 -10.60 7.05 12.11
C LEU A 95 -11.36 7.87 13.14
N GLY A 96 -12.59 7.47 13.51
CA GLY A 96 -13.36 8.10 14.58
C GLY A 96 -12.65 8.03 15.93
N ALA A 97 -12.03 6.89 16.23
CA ALA A 97 -11.30 6.62 17.47
C ALA A 97 -9.91 7.28 17.56
N LEU A 98 -9.36 7.81 16.45
CA LEU A 98 -8.07 8.49 16.47
C LEU A 98 -8.11 9.78 17.31
N SER A 99 -6.96 10.10 17.92
CA SER A 99 -6.76 11.40 18.57
C SER A 99 -6.78 12.53 17.54
N ALA A 100 -6.99 13.78 17.97
CA ALA A 100 -6.97 14.93 17.06
C ALA A 100 -5.61 15.07 16.32
N ALA A 101 -4.50 14.82 17.03
CA ALA A 101 -3.16 14.89 16.45
C ALA A 101 -2.93 13.79 15.40
N ASP A 102 -3.39 12.57 15.68
CA ASP A 102 -3.28 11.46 14.71
C ASP A 102 -4.17 11.70 13.48
N LYS A 103 -5.37 12.24 13.68
CA LYS A 103 -6.28 12.64 12.60
C LYS A 103 -5.62 13.66 11.68
N GLU A 104 -5.03 14.71 12.25
CA GLU A 104 -4.37 15.75 11.47
C GLU A 104 -3.21 15.17 10.65
N LYS A 105 -2.37 14.33 11.26
CA LYS A 105 -1.26 13.64 10.58
C LYS A 105 -1.75 12.74 9.45
N THR A 106 -2.75 11.89 9.70
CA THR A 106 -3.32 11.00 8.69
C THR A 106 -3.91 11.79 7.53
N CYS A 107 -4.65 12.86 7.81
CA CYS A 107 -5.24 13.71 6.78
C CYS A 107 -4.22 14.52 5.99
N ALA A 108 -3.16 15.02 6.62
CA ALA A 108 -2.07 15.69 5.94
C ALA A 108 -1.37 14.76 4.94
N GLN A 109 -1.11 13.52 5.34
CA GLN A 109 -0.50 12.52 4.45
C GLN A 109 -1.40 12.19 3.26
N LEU A 110 -2.70 11.97 3.49
CA LEU A 110 -3.65 11.65 2.41
C LEU A 110 -3.81 12.80 1.42
N LYS A 111 -3.89 14.05 1.90
CA LYS A 111 -3.95 15.22 1.03
C LYS A 111 -2.68 15.38 0.19
N ALA A 112 -1.51 15.12 0.77
CA ALA A 112 -0.25 15.17 0.03
C ALA A 112 -0.19 14.11 -1.09
N ILE A 113 -0.66 12.89 -0.80
CA ILE A 113 -0.76 11.81 -1.81
C ILE A 113 -1.77 12.20 -2.89
N ALA A 114 -2.94 12.72 -2.52
CA ALA A 114 -3.95 13.17 -3.45
C ALA A 114 -3.44 14.26 -4.39
N ALA A 115 -2.73 15.24 -3.86
CA ALA A 115 -2.09 16.31 -4.63
C ALA A 115 -1.01 15.79 -5.60
N ALA A 116 -0.29 14.72 -5.24
CA ALA A 116 0.72 14.12 -6.10
C ALA A 116 0.13 13.26 -7.23
N GLN A 117 -1.10 12.76 -7.08
CA GLN A 117 -1.77 11.93 -8.08
C GLN A 117 -2.63 12.73 -9.08
N GLN A 118 -2.82 14.03 -8.86
CA GLN A 118 -3.49 14.88 -9.85
C GLN A 118 -2.46 15.31 -10.91
N PRO A 119 -2.62 14.92 -12.20
CA PRO A 119 -1.81 15.50 -13.26
C PRO A 119 -2.12 17.00 -13.34
N ARG A 120 -1.05 17.81 -13.34
CA ARG A 120 -1.14 19.26 -13.56
C ARG A 120 -1.72 19.58 -14.93
#